data_AF-A0A960SJL6-F1
#
_entry.id   AF-A0A960SJL6-F1
#
_cell.length_a   1.000
_cell.length_b   1.000
_cell.length_c   1.000
_cell.angle_alpha   90.00
_cell.angle_beta   90.00
_cell.angle_gamma   90.00
#
_symmetry.space_group_name_H-M   'P 1'
#
loop_
_entity.id
_entity.type
_entity.pdbx_description
1 polymer ?
#
loop_
_entity_poly.entity_id
_entity_poly.type
_entity_poly.pdbx_seq_one_letter_code
_entity_poly.pdbx_strand_id
1 'polypeptide(L)'
;SFEAFFDVENDTGIWPRREVTFRPMLDILEKYFTKKPLVLFHEDLKKDPYRFFDQIAGSMGATYDREDISLTPVHPSYNEKQLKVMRRVAKYFFRQDPGWSSIRPLRWLQRRSRLLGCYIILYAALLVPDRWVSPEPLIDPAILEKVRRYFEDDWQALRKYAEAVASE
;
A
#
# COMPACT_ATOMS: atom_id res chain seq x y z
N SER A 1 -9.37 14.02 -4.30
CA SER A 1 -10.16 12.78 -4.45
C SER A 1 -9.17 11.62 -4.56
N PHE A 2 -9.57 10.43 -5.00
CA PHE A 2 -8.59 9.35 -5.26
C PHE A 2 -7.74 9.68 -6.48
N GLU A 3 -8.35 10.20 -7.54
CA GLU A 3 -7.74 10.59 -8.82
C GLU A 3 -6.73 11.73 -8.65
N ALA A 4 -7.00 12.68 -7.75
CA ALA A 4 -6.02 13.71 -7.41
C ALA A 4 -4.75 13.13 -6.75
N PHE A 5 -4.84 11.95 -6.14
CA PHE A 5 -3.69 11.22 -5.62
C PHE A 5 -3.10 10.30 -6.69
N PHE A 6 -3.92 9.50 -7.36
CA PHE A 6 -3.50 8.53 -8.37
C PHE A 6 -4.45 8.56 -9.57
N ASP A 7 -3.99 9.17 -10.66
CA ASP A 7 -4.70 9.27 -11.94
C ASP A 7 -4.04 8.31 -12.94
N VAL A 8 -4.66 7.15 -13.14
CA VAL A 8 -4.12 6.12 -14.04
C VAL A 8 -4.26 6.47 -15.53
N GLU A 9 -5.20 7.35 -15.89
CA GLU A 9 -5.46 7.68 -17.29
C GLU A 9 -4.48 8.76 -17.76
N ASN A 10 -4.35 9.86 -17.02
CA ASN A 10 -3.54 11.01 -17.45
C ASN A 10 -2.20 11.14 -16.70
N ASP A 11 -1.95 10.35 -15.65
CA ASP A 11 -0.71 10.43 -14.85
C ASP A 11 -0.48 11.80 -14.19
N THR A 12 -1.57 12.50 -13.86
CA THR A 12 -1.53 13.86 -13.28
C THR A 12 -1.65 13.89 -11.76
N GLY A 13 -1.84 12.73 -11.14
CA GLY A 13 -1.93 12.58 -9.70
C GLY A 13 -0.61 12.87 -8.98
N ILE A 14 -0.70 13.07 -7.66
CA ILE A 14 0.49 13.24 -6.81
C ILE A 14 1.43 12.01 -6.88
N TRP A 15 0.87 10.82 -7.06
CA TRP A 15 1.58 9.55 -7.15
C TRP A 15 1.65 9.10 -8.62
N PRO A 16 2.84 9.13 -9.25
CA PRO A 16 3.01 8.74 -10.65
C PRO A 16 2.78 7.25 -10.89
N ARG A 17 2.30 6.88 -12.08
CA ARG A 17 2.09 5.47 -12.48
C ARG A 17 3.36 4.64 -12.43
N ARG A 18 4.50 5.21 -12.82
CA ARG A 18 5.81 4.54 -12.81
C ARG A 18 6.20 3.98 -11.43
N GLU A 19 5.70 4.57 -10.34
CA GLU A 19 6.00 4.14 -8.98
C GLU A 19 5.27 2.84 -8.61
N VAL A 20 4.29 2.42 -9.42
CA VAL A 20 3.53 1.17 -9.26
C VAL A 20 3.61 0.25 -10.49
N THR A 21 4.47 0.59 -11.46
CA THR A 21 4.84 -0.30 -12.57
C THR A 21 6.09 -1.07 -12.19
N PHE A 22 6.01 -2.40 -12.10
CA PHE A 22 7.12 -3.19 -11.57
C PHE A 22 8.03 -3.75 -12.65
N ARG A 23 7.56 -3.91 -13.90
CA ARG A 23 8.41 -4.42 -14.98
C ARG A 23 9.71 -3.61 -15.19
N PRO A 24 9.70 -2.27 -15.25
CA PRO A 24 10.94 -1.50 -15.35
C PRO A 24 11.86 -1.70 -14.14
N MET A 25 11.30 -1.97 -12.95
CA MET A 25 12.09 -2.26 -11.75
C MET A 25 12.79 -3.62 -11.89
N LEU A 26 12.11 -4.64 -12.43
CA LEU A 26 12.75 -5.93 -12.75
C LEU A 26 13.87 -5.78 -13.78
N ASP A 27 13.64 -5.02 -14.85
CA ASP A 27 14.65 -4.81 -15.90
C ASP A 27 15.92 -4.15 -15.32
N ILE A 28 15.77 -3.23 -14.36
CA ILE A 28 16.90 -2.64 -13.63
C ILE A 28 17.62 -3.69 -12.78
N LEU A 29 16.88 -4.53 -12.05
CA LEU A 29 17.50 -5.57 -11.22
C LEU A 29 18.28 -6.57 -12.08
N GLU A 30 17.73 -7.04 -13.21
CA GLU A 30 18.43 -7.96 -14.10
C GLU A 30 19.66 -7.36 -14.78
N LYS A 31 19.66 -6.03 -15.01
CA LYS A 31 20.82 -5.34 -15.58
C LYS A 31 22.02 -5.33 -14.64
N TYR A 32 21.79 -5.20 -13.33
CA TYR A 32 22.86 -4.96 -12.35
C TYR A 32 23.19 -6.16 -11.47
N PHE A 33 22.29 -7.14 -11.35
CA PHE A 33 22.48 -8.33 -10.52
C PHE A 33 22.60 -9.60 -11.37
N THR A 34 23.46 -10.52 -10.93
CA THR A 34 23.69 -11.79 -11.63
C THR A 34 22.66 -12.86 -11.26
N LYS A 35 22.04 -12.74 -10.09
CA LYS A 35 20.96 -13.62 -9.65
C LYS A 35 19.61 -13.02 -10.05
N LYS A 36 18.70 -13.89 -10.51
CA LYS A 36 17.33 -13.45 -10.81
C LYS A 36 16.62 -12.96 -9.54
N PRO A 37 15.94 -11.81 -9.59
CA PRO A 37 15.13 -11.33 -8.47
C PRO A 37 14.00 -12.31 -8.12
N LEU A 38 13.81 -12.54 -6.82
CA LEU A 38 12.62 -13.21 -6.31
C LEU A 38 11.43 -12.25 -6.34
N VAL A 39 10.37 -12.63 -7.05
CA VAL A 39 9.10 -11.88 -7.09
C VAL A 39 8.07 -12.59 -6.22
N LEU A 40 7.52 -11.87 -5.26
CA LEU A 40 6.57 -12.39 -4.27
C LEU A 40 5.26 -11.62 -4.35
N PHE A 41 4.15 -12.34 -4.23
CA PHE A 41 2.82 -11.74 -4.28
C PHE A 41 2.17 -11.77 -2.91
N HIS A 42 1.65 -10.61 -2.47
CA HIS A 42 0.97 -10.49 -1.19
C HIS A 42 -0.29 -11.39 -1.09
N GLU A 43 -0.91 -11.73 -2.21
CA GLU A 43 -2.01 -12.69 -2.26
C GLU A 43 -1.59 -14.09 -1.79
N ASP A 44 -0.36 -14.49 -2.11
CA ASP A 44 0.18 -15.79 -1.73
C ASP A 44 0.46 -15.82 -0.22
N LEU A 45 0.96 -14.72 0.35
CA LEU A 45 1.10 -14.57 1.81
C LEU A 45 -0.23 -14.74 2.55
N LYS A 46 -1.34 -14.27 1.98
CA LYS A 46 -2.67 -14.44 2.58
C LYS A 46 -3.22 -15.86 2.44
N LYS A 47 -2.92 -16.52 1.32
CA LYS A 47 -3.46 -17.84 0.97
C LYS A 47 -2.68 -18.97 1.62
N ASP A 48 -1.35 -18.89 1.60
CA ASP A 48 -0.42 -19.88 2.13
C ASP A 48 0.85 -19.17 2.65
N PRO A 49 0.83 -18.64 3.89
CA PRO A 49 1.94 -17.90 4.47
C PRO A 49 3.24 -18.69 4.52
N TYR A 50 3.17 -19.99 4.84
CA TYR A 50 4.37 -20.81 4.98
C TYR A 50 5.02 -21.10 3.65
N ARG A 51 4.26 -21.34 2.57
CA ARG A 51 4.82 -21.43 1.23
C ARG A 51 5.51 -20.12 0.81
N PHE A 52 4.93 -18.97 1.17
CA PHE A 52 5.53 -17.67 0.93
C PHE A 52 6.87 -17.50 1.68
N PHE A 53 6.94 -17.92 2.95
CA PHE A 53 8.19 -17.91 3.72
C PHE A 53 9.22 -18.92 3.20
N ASP A 54 8.78 -20.10 2.76
CA ASP A 54 9.65 -21.12 2.16
C ASP A 54 10.34 -20.59 0.90
N GLN A 55 9.64 -19.78 0.08
CA GLN A 55 10.25 -19.12 -1.09
C GLN A 55 11.37 -18.15 -0.70
N ILE A 56 11.16 -17.36 0.35
CA ILE A 56 12.18 -16.44 0.88
C ILE A 56 13.39 -17.24 1.40
N ALA A 57 13.13 -18.21 2.28
CA ALA A 57 14.16 -19.04 2.88
C ALA A 57 14.99 -19.79 1.81
N GLY A 58 14.30 -20.39 0.84
CA GLY A 58 14.93 -21.07 -0.29
C GLY A 58 15.82 -20.14 -1.12
N SER A 59 15.34 -18.94 -1.47
CA SER A 59 16.13 -17.99 -2.26
C SER A 59 17.41 -17.51 -1.55
N MET A 60 17.39 -17.48 -0.22
CA MET A 60 18.51 -17.07 0.62
C MET A 60 19.43 -18.23 1.04
N GLY A 61 19.03 -19.49 0.81
CA GLY A 61 19.69 -20.65 1.41
C GLY A 61 19.58 -20.67 2.94
N ALA A 62 18.53 -20.08 3.49
CA ALA A 62 18.26 -19.98 4.91
C ALA A 62 17.25 -21.04 5.37
N THR A 63 17.14 -21.23 6.68
CA THR A 63 16.10 -22.03 7.32
C THR A 63 15.41 -21.19 8.39
N TYR A 64 14.20 -21.56 8.76
CA TYR A 64 13.43 -20.92 9.82
C TYR A 64 12.58 -21.96 10.54
N ASP A 65 12.28 -21.71 11.81
CA ASP A 65 11.26 -22.48 12.52
C ASP A 65 9.89 -21.83 12.28
N ARG A 66 8.90 -22.64 11.89
CA ARG A 66 7.54 -22.18 11.66
C ARG A 66 6.89 -21.70 12.95
N GLU A 67 7.22 -22.31 14.08
CA GLU A 67 6.65 -21.98 15.38
C GLU A 67 7.12 -20.62 15.92
N ASP A 68 8.25 -20.11 15.41
CA ASP A 68 8.77 -18.79 15.75
C ASP A 68 8.05 -17.64 14.99
N ILE A 69 7.19 -17.96 14.01
CA ILE A 69 6.52 -16.97 13.18
C ILE A 69 5.06 -16.78 13.62
N SER A 70 4.79 -15.61 14.21
CA SER A 70 3.41 -15.18 14.45
C SER A 70 2.75 -14.66 13.17
N LEU A 71 1.64 -15.29 12.79
CA LEU A 71 0.77 -14.83 11.69
C LEU A 71 -0.24 -13.76 12.13
N THR A 72 -0.18 -13.32 13.39
CA THR A 72 -1.15 -12.37 13.93
C THR A 72 -0.91 -10.98 13.33
N PRO A 73 -1.94 -10.34 12.73
CA PRO A 73 -1.80 -8.99 12.20
C PRO A 73 -1.47 -7.99 13.32
N VAL A 74 -0.31 -7.33 13.24
CA VAL A 74 0.13 -6.36 14.25
C VAL A 74 -0.52 -4.98 14.04
N HIS A 75 -0.70 -4.57 12.79
CA HIS A 75 -1.24 -3.26 12.42
C HIS A 75 -2.37 -3.41 11.40
N PRO A 76 -3.59 -3.78 11.86
CA PRO A 76 -4.74 -3.82 10.97
C PRO A 76 -5.02 -2.42 10.43
N SER A 77 -5.29 -2.34 9.13
CA SER A 77 -5.78 -1.11 8.53
C SER A 77 -7.09 -0.66 9.18
N TYR A 78 -7.30 0.65 9.24
CA TYR A 78 -8.57 1.21 9.70
C TYR A 78 -9.72 0.75 8.82
N ASN A 79 -10.90 0.59 9.42
CA ASN A 79 -12.07 0.18 8.67
C ASN A 79 -12.56 1.31 7.74
N GLU A 80 -13.41 0.94 6.79
CA GLU A 80 -13.86 1.86 5.74
C GLU A 80 -14.60 3.08 6.31
N LYS A 81 -15.39 2.90 7.37
CA LYS A 81 -16.10 3.97 8.08
C LYS A 81 -15.12 5.01 8.62
N GLN A 82 -14.08 4.57 9.32
CA GLN A 82 -13.03 5.44 9.85
C GLN A 82 -12.33 6.22 8.73
N LEU A 83 -12.02 5.56 7.61
CA LEU A 83 -11.38 6.19 6.46
C LEU A 83 -12.29 7.21 5.75
N LYS A 84 -13.59 6.91 5.63
CA LYS A 84 -14.58 7.85 5.07
C LYS A 84 -14.70 9.11 5.92
N VAL A 85 -14.81 8.96 7.25
CA VAL A 85 -14.87 10.07 8.19
C VAL A 85 -13.57 10.89 8.11
N MET A 86 -12.41 10.23 8.20
CA MET A 86 -11.10 10.87 8.04
C MET A 86 -11.03 11.67 6.75
N ARG A 87 -11.39 11.09 5.60
CA ARG A 87 -11.36 11.76 4.30
C ARG A 87 -12.24 13.02 4.25
N ARG A 88 -13.39 13.00 4.92
CA ARG A 88 -14.31 14.15 5.00
C ARG A 88 -13.74 15.23 5.91
N VAL A 89 -13.33 14.85 7.12
CA VAL A 89 -12.89 15.77 8.18
C VAL A 89 -11.51 16.37 7.89
N ALA A 90 -10.56 15.57 7.41
CA ALA A 90 -9.18 15.97 7.17
C ALA A 90 -9.06 17.22 6.27
N LYS A 91 -9.96 17.39 5.30
CA LYS A 91 -9.96 18.55 4.39
C LYS A 91 -10.17 19.89 5.12
N TYR A 92 -10.85 19.87 6.27
CA TYR A 92 -11.12 21.06 7.07
C TYR A 92 -10.07 21.28 8.17
N PHE A 93 -9.52 20.19 8.72
CA PHE A 93 -8.58 20.24 9.84
C PHE A 93 -7.11 20.26 9.43
N PHE A 94 -6.78 19.77 8.23
CA PHE A 94 -5.41 19.63 7.77
C PHE A 94 -5.18 20.33 6.44
N ARG A 95 -4.09 21.09 6.38
CA ARG A 95 -3.55 21.60 5.11
C ARG A 95 -2.99 20.42 4.29
N GLN A 96 -3.21 20.46 2.99
CA GLN A 96 -2.69 19.47 2.03
C GLN A 96 -1.16 19.47 2.03
N ASP A 97 -0.56 20.66 1.95
CA ASP A 97 0.86 20.87 2.18
C ASP A 97 1.08 21.57 3.54
N PRO A 98 1.36 20.80 4.61
CA PRO A 98 1.75 21.38 5.88
C PRO A 98 3.15 21.96 5.76
N GLY A 99 3.25 23.27 5.50
CA GLY A 99 4.50 24.02 5.50
C GLY A 99 5.24 23.92 6.84
N TRP A 100 6.11 22.92 6.96
CA TRP A 100 6.80 22.59 8.19
C TRP A 100 7.83 23.64 8.56
N SER A 101 8.01 23.90 9.85
CA SER A 101 9.08 24.78 10.32
C SER A 101 10.47 24.22 9.98
N SER A 102 11.41 25.12 9.69
CA SER A 102 12.84 24.78 9.59
C SER A 102 13.45 24.42 10.94
N ILE A 103 12.87 24.92 12.05
CA ILE A 103 13.35 24.71 13.42
C ILE A 103 13.01 23.28 13.87
N ARG A 104 14.05 22.48 14.18
CA ARG A 104 13.93 21.04 14.47
C ARG A 104 12.89 20.68 15.55
N PRO A 105 12.91 21.25 16.77
CA PRO A 105 11.92 20.89 17.80
C PRO A 105 10.50 21.27 17.39
N LEU A 106 10.32 22.43 16.74
CA LEU A 106 9.01 22.88 16.28
C LEU A 106 8.47 21.96 15.17
N ARG A 107 9.31 21.56 14.22
CA ARG A 107 8.96 20.57 13.18
C ARG A 107 8.54 19.24 13.78
N TRP A 108 9.26 18.76 14.80
CA TRP A 108 8.90 17.53 15.49
C TRP A 108 7.53 17.66 16.15
N LEU A 109 7.28 18.76 16.87
CA LEU A 109 6.00 19.02 17.52
C LEU A 109 4.85 19.12 16.52
N GLN A 110 5.05 19.84 15.41
CA GLN A 110 4.07 19.96 14.32
C GLN A 110 3.71 18.61 13.70
N ARG A 111 4.71 17.73 13.49
CA ARG A 111 4.47 16.38 12.95
C ARG A 111 3.71 15.51 13.96
N ARG A 112 4.09 15.58 15.24
CA ARG A 112 3.45 14.80 16.32
C ARG A 112 2.03 15.27 16.59
N SER A 113 1.77 16.57 16.61
CA SER A 113 0.42 17.12 16.80
C SER A 113 -0.50 16.78 15.64
N ARG A 114 -0.02 16.85 14.39
CA ARG A 114 -0.78 16.40 13.22
C ARG A 114 -1.11 14.91 13.33
N LEU A 115 -0.13 14.07 13.67
CA LEU A 115 -0.33 12.62 13.83
C LEU A 115 -1.36 12.32 14.94
N LEU A 116 -1.25 12.99 16.09
CA LEU A 116 -2.21 12.88 17.18
C LEU A 116 -3.61 13.28 16.71
N GLY A 117 -3.74 14.39 15.98
CA GLY A 117 -5.00 14.81 15.38
C GLY A 117 -5.58 13.74 14.45
N CYS A 118 -4.74 13.10 13.63
CA CYS A 118 -5.18 12.00 12.76
C CYS A 118 -5.78 10.85 13.58
N TYR A 119 -5.09 10.42 14.65
CA TYR A 119 -5.58 9.35 15.51
C TYR A 119 -6.87 9.73 16.23
N ILE A 120 -6.96 10.96 16.76
CA ILE A 120 -8.20 11.45 17.40
C ILE A 120 -9.38 11.32 16.44
N ILE A 121 -9.23 11.78 15.19
CA ILE A 121 -10.30 11.69 14.18
C ILE A 121 -10.64 10.23 13.87
N LEU A 122 -9.64 9.35 13.69
CA LEU A 122 -9.86 7.94 13.37
C LEU A 122 -10.55 7.16 14.49
N TYR A 123 -10.18 7.40 15.74
CA TYR A 123 -10.82 6.72 16.87
C TYR A 123 -12.19 7.34 17.20
N ALA A 124 -12.35 8.66 17.08
CA ALA A 124 -13.66 9.31 17.20
C ALA A 124 -14.65 8.84 16.13
N ALA A 125 -14.17 8.47 14.94
CA ALA A 125 -15.01 7.94 13.87
C ALA A 125 -15.73 6.63 14.25
N LEU A 126 -15.26 5.88 15.24
CA LEU A 126 -15.95 4.69 15.75
C LEU A 126 -17.29 5.06 16.42
N LEU A 127 -17.37 6.25 17.03
CA LEU A 127 -18.55 6.75 17.74
C LEU A 127 -19.58 7.40 16.81
N VAL A 128 -19.22 7.67 15.55
CA VAL A 128 -20.12 8.28 14.56
C VAL A 128 -21.19 7.26 14.15
N PRO A 129 -22.49 7.57 14.22
CA PRO A 129 -23.53 6.64 13.75
C PRO A 129 -23.41 6.33 12.25
N ASP A 130 -23.68 5.09 11.83
CA ASP A 130 -23.52 4.67 10.43
C ASP A 130 -24.41 5.47 9.47
N ARG A 131 -25.58 5.92 9.93
CA ARG A 131 -26.48 6.83 9.21
C ARG A 131 -25.85 8.16 8.77
N TRP A 132 -24.72 8.58 9.35
CA TRP A 132 -24.02 9.82 8.99
C TRP A 132 -22.87 9.60 8.01
N VAL A 133 -22.56 8.34 7.71
CA VAL A 133 -21.50 7.94 6.79
C VAL A 133 -22.14 7.52 5.47
N SER A 134 -21.57 7.98 4.35
CA SER A 134 -22.11 7.63 3.03
C SER A 134 -22.06 6.11 2.83
N PRO A 135 -23.14 5.48 2.33
CA PRO A 135 -23.13 4.07 1.97
C PRO A 135 -22.22 3.81 0.74
N GLU A 136 -21.95 4.84 -0.06
CA GLU A 136 -21.06 4.74 -1.22
C GLU A 136 -19.67 4.26 -0.81
N PRO A 137 -19.01 3.43 -1.63
CA PRO A 137 -17.69 2.90 -1.32
C PRO A 137 -16.64 4.00 -1.17
N LEU A 138 -15.58 3.72 -0.40
CA LEU A 138 -14.49 4.67 -0.19
C LEU A 138 -13.84 5.10 -1.52
N ILE A 139 -13.67 4.20 -2.46
CA ILE A 139 -13.17 4.49 -3.81
C ILE A 139 -14.21 3.97 -4.80
N ASP A 140 -14.48 4.73 -5.86
CA ASP A 140 -15.39 4.29 -6.92
C ASP A 140 -14.86 3.01 -7.58
N PRO A 141 -15.63 1.91 -7.58
CA PRO A 141 -15.25 0.65 -8.21
C PRO A 141 -14.89 0.80 -9.70
N ALA A 142 -15.52 1.73 -10.42
CA ALA A 142 -15.20 1.98 -11.82
C ALA A 142 -13.75 2.46 -12.00
N ILE A 143 -13.25 3.26 -11.06
CA ILE A 143 -11.85 3.72 -11.06
C ILE A 143 -10.92 2.56 -10.76
N LEU A 144 -11.25 1.73 -9.77
CA LEU A 144 -10.46 0.55 -9.44
C LEU A 144 -10.34 -0.42 -10.63
N GLU A 145 -11.42 -0.60 -11.38
CA GLU A 145 -11.42 -1.42 -12.58
C GLU A 145 -10.56 -0.83 -13.70
N LYS A 146 -10.55 0.50 -13.88
CA LYS A 146 -9.61 1.17 -14.80
C LYS A 146 -8.16 0.92 -14.41
N VAL A 147 -7.83 1.05 -13.12
CA VAL A 147 -6.49 0.78 -12.59
C VAL A 147 -6.10 -0.66 -12.86
N ARG A 148 -6.99 -1.62 -12.53
CA ARG A 148 -6.75 -3.05 -12.77
C ARG A 148 -6.44 -3.34 -14.23
N ARG A 149 -7.27 -2.83 -15.16
CA ARG A 149 -7.09 -3.02 -16.59
C ARG A 149 -5.78 -2.43 -17.10
N TYR A 150 -5.41 -1.24 -16.64
CA TYR A 150 -4.19 -0.58 -17.09
C TYR A 150 -2.92 -1.37 -16.71
N PHE A 151 -2.87 -1.95 -15.51
CA PHE A 151 -1.72 -2.70 -15.02
C PHE A 151 -1.80 -4.22 -15.28
N GLU A 152 -2.81 -4.70 -16.00
CA GLU A 152 -3.00 -6.13 -16.25
C GLU A 152 -1.79 -6.75 -16.96
N ASP A 153 -1.26 -6.08 -18.00
CA ASP A 153 -0.11 -6.60 -18.75
C ASP A 153 1.17 -6.65 -17.90
N ASP A 154 1.40 -5.63 -17.08
CA ASP A 154 2.52 -5.60 -16.12
C ASP A 154 2.37 -6.76 -15.12
N TRP A 155 1.18 -6.91 -14.53
CA TRP A 155 0.88 -7.96 -13.57
C TRP A 155 1.08 -9.37 -14.15
N GLN A 156 0.58 -9.64 -15.35
CA GLN A 156 0.74 -10.94 -16.02
C GLN A 156 2.20 -11.22 -16.36
N ALA A 157 2.97 -10.18 -16.73
CA ALA A 157 4.40 -10.33 -16.96
C ALA A 157 5.13 -10.71 -15.67
N LEU A 158 4.80 -10.10 -14.53
CA LEU A 158 5.38 -10.46 -13.22
C LEU A 158 5.03 -11.89 -12.81
N ARG A 159 3.78 -12.33 -13.04
CA ARG A 159 3.35 -13.70 -12.74
C ARG A 159 4.14 -14.72 -13.55
N LYS A 160 4.24 -14.52 -14.87
CA LYS A 160 5.05 -15.38 -15.75
C LYS A 160 6.52 -15.39 -15.36
N TYR A 161 7.05 -14.23 -14.98
CA TYR A 161 8.42 -14.11 -14.50
C TYR A 161 8.66 -14.97 -13.26
N ALA A 162 7.80 -14.83 -12.24
CA ALA A 162 7.90 -15.59 -11.00
C ALA A 162 7.81 -17.10 -11.23
N GLU A 163 6.93 -17.56 -12.13
CA GLU A 163 6.80 -18.98 -12.50
C GLU A 163 8.07 -19.52 -13.19
N ALA A 164 8.66 -18.73 -14.09
CA ALA A 164 9.90 -19.10 -14.76
C ALA A 164 11.07 -19.23 -13.78
N VAL A 165 11.18 -18.29 -12.82
CA VAL A 165 12.23 -18.34 -11.77
C VAL A 165 12.02 -19.51 -10.82
N ALA A 166 10.78 -19.84 -10.47
CA ALA A 166 10.50 -20.95 -9.56
C ALA A 166 10.74 -22.34 -10.19
N SER A 167 10.86 -22.41 -11.52
CA SER A 167 11.10 -23.66 -12.27
C SER A 167 12.58 -23.94 -12.52
N GLU A 168 13.47 -23.01 -12.17
CA GLU A 168 14.93 -23.11 -12.27
C GLU A 168 15.58 -23.57 -10.96
#